data_AF-A0A3D0ZVE8-F1
#
_entry.id   AF-A0A3D0ZVE8-F1
#
_cell.length_a   1.000
_cell.length_b   1.000
_cell.length_c   1.000
_cell.angle_alpha   90.00
_cell.angle_beta   90.00
_cell.angle_gamma   90.00
#
_symmetry.space_group_name_H-M   'P 1'
#
loop_
_entity.id
_entity.type
_entity.pdbx_description
1 polymer ?
#
loop_
_entity_poly.entity_id
_entity_poly.type
_entity_poly.pdbx_seq_one_letter_code
_entity_poly.pdbx_strand_id
1 'polypeptide(L)'
;MSKRAAPHLHYITEELEKNGLPMEFALLPIVESAFDPFAYSHSRAAGLWQFIPSTARLYGIDIDWWYDGRRDVRASTRAAISYLKYLHKLFDGDWILALAAYNSGQGNIFSAIRKSSLPRDQINFWRLDLLRETQSYVPRLLAISEIIANPEQYNMELPPVPNKPYWEEVDINGQLDLNVAASLAGISSEELYTLNAGFNQWATHPEGPHDLLIPIASVENFKLALKDLPAVQRVTWHRHKVSDGESLGILAQRFDTTVETIRNINKIKGTMIRVGDSLLIPTPNRGSSYNMTSSARLERKQIAIERSHGSAPIIHTIAAGDSLWEISRDYGVDMRELANWNGMGTRSKLYIGKELKIFVPRPAVGEPVTHTSQKPNTRRLRKLNYRVRNGESLSLIASKFNVSVADIESWNENLSTRKYIHPGERLVLYIDVTSQIN
;
A
#
# COMPACT_ATOMS: atom_id res chain seq x y z
N MET A 1 -5.28 10.81 16.39
CA MET A 1 -5.74 9.41 16.27
C MET A 1 -7.25 9.30 16.51
N SER A 2 -7.77 9.70 17.68
CA SER A 2 -9.22 9.66 17.98
C SER A 2 -10.14 10.22 16.88
N LYS A 3 -9.83 11.40 16.31
CA LYS A 3 -10.62 11.98 15.19
C LYS A 3 -10.73 11.10 13.94
N ARG A 4 -9.69 10.33 13.61
CA ARG A 4 -9.69 9.42 12.44
C ARG A 4 -10.36 8.09 12.75
N ALA A 5 -10.27 7.64 14.00
CA ALA A 5 -10.88 6.41 14.46
C ALA A 5 -12.40 6.53 14.62
N ALA A 6 -12.88 7.68 15.12
CA ALA A 6 -14.27 7.88 15.52
C ALA A 6 -15.32 7.49 14.45
N PRO A 7 -15.15 7.81 13.14
CA PRO A 7 -16.13 7.43 12.13
C PRO A 7 -16.26 5.92 11.90
N HIS A 8 -15.23 5.13 12.24
CA HIS A 8 -15.13 3.72 11.89
C HIS A 8 -15.20 2.79 13.10
N LEU A 9 -14.89 3.31 14.30
CA LEU A 9 -14.70 2.49 15.49
C LEU A 9 -15.96 1.69 15.84
N HIS A 10 -17.13 2.33 15.85
CA HIS A 10 -18.40 1.67 16.15
C HIS A 10 -18.68 0.47 15.23
N TYR A 11 -18.55 0.65 13.91
CA TYR A 11 -18.73 -0.43 12.94
C TYR A 11 -17.73 -1.58 13.16
N ILE A 12 -16.45 -1.25 13.40
CA ILE A 12 -15.42 -2.25 13.63
C ILE A 12 -15.70 -3.03 14.92
N THR A 13 -16.08 -2.37 16.00
CA THR A 13 -16.40 -3.04 17.27
C THR A 13 -17.61 -3.95 17.14
N GLU A 14 -18.68 -3.50 16.47
CA GLU A 14 -19.86 -4.33 16.22
C GLU A 14 -19.52 -5.59 15.41
N GLU A 15 -18.74 -5.44 14.34
CA GLU A 15 -18.34 -6.58 13.51
C GLU A 15 -17.41 -7.55 14.24
N LEU A 16 -16.51 -7.06 15.10
CA LEU A 16 -15.67 -7.90 15.96
C LEU A 16 -16.51 -8.68 16.97
N GLU A 17 -17.45 -8.00 17.65
CA GLU A 17 -18.30 -8.59 18.69
C GLU A 17 -19.19 -9.68 18.11
N LYS A 18 -19.86 -9.36 16.99
CA LYS A 18 -20.68 -10.30 16.22
C LYS A 18 -19.92 -11.56 15.79
N ASN A 19 -18.60 -11.45 15.58
CA ASN A 19 -17.76 -12.57 15.18
C ASN A 19 -17.01 -13.25 16.33
N GLY A 20 -17.17 -12.79 17.57
CA GLY A 20 -16.54 -13.34 18.77
C GLY A 20 -15.03 -13.10 18.86
N LEU A 21 -14.52 -12.00 18.29
CA LEU A 21 -13.11 -11.63 18.39
C LEU A 21 -12.87 -10.75 19.64
N PRO A 22 -11.65 -10.75 20.21
CA PRO A 22 -11.28 -9.81 21.28
C PRO A 22 -11.48 -8.34 20.86
N MET A 23 -12.03 -7.52 21.76
CA MET A 23 -12.36 -6.11 21.47
C MET A 23 -11.12 -5.24 21.27
N GLU A 24 -10.00 -5.63 21.86
CA GLU A 24 -8.69 -5.00 21.69
C GLU A 24 -8.26 -5.00 20.22
N PHE A 25 -8.81 -5.89 19.38
CA PHE A 25 -8.51 -5.93 17.96
C PHE A 25 -9.07 -4.72 17.20
N ALA A 26 -10.03 -3.99 17.77
CA ALA A 26 -10.46 -2.69 17.25
C ALA A 26 -9.32 -1.65 17.27
N LEU A 27 -8.24 -1.90 18.02
CA LEU A 27 -7.05 -1.06 18.11
C LEU A 27 -5.99 -1.44 17.07
N LEU A 28 -6.12 -2.56 16.35
CA LEU A 28 -5.17 -2.95 15.30
C LEU A 28 -4.99 -1.86 14.24
N PRO A 29 -6.06 -1.20 13.72
CA PRO A 29 -5.90 -0.07 12.80
C PRO A 29 -5.08 1.10 13.36
N ILE A 30 -4.99 1.27 14.69
CA ILE A 30 -4.11 2.28 15.30
C ILE A 30 -2.65 1.91 15.05
N VAL A 31 -2.29 0.65 15.30
CA VAL A 31 -0.93 0.12 15.13
C VAL A 31 -0.53 0.07 13.66
N GLU A 32 -1.49 -0.28 12.79
CA GLU A 32 -1.27 -0.52 11.37
C GLU A 32 -1.19 0.78 10.55
N SER A 33 -2.15 1.70 10.73
CA SER A 33 -2.26 2.89 9.87
C SER A 33 -2.59 4.18 10.62
N ALA A 34 -2.67 4.14 11.95
CA ALA A 34 -3.24 5.22 12.76
C ALA A 34 -4.65 5.63 12.28
N PHE A 35 -5.45 4.64 11.84
CA PHE A 35 -6.77 4.83 11.22
C PHE A 35 -6.77 5.69 9.94
N ASP A 36 -5.65 5.76 9.22
CA ASP A 36 -5.62 6.40 7.91
C ASP A 36 -6.10 5.42 6.81
N PRO A 37 -7.25 5.66 6.16
CA PRO A 37 -7.76 4.76 5.14
C PRO A 37 -6.96 4.87 3.81
N PHE A 38 -6.15 5.91 3.64
CA PHE A 38 -5.26 6.07 2.48
C PHE A 38 -3.83 5.57 2.74
N ALA A 39 -3.55 5.09 3.96
CA ALA A 39 -2.23 4.58 4.32
C ALA A 39 -1.76 3.52 3.31
N TYR A 40 -0.51 3.66 2.89
CA TYR A 40 0.12 2.75 1.93
C TYR A 40 1.56 2.49 2.35
N SER A 41 1.91 1.22 2.59
CA SER A 41 3.25 0.84 3.03
C SER A 41 4.18 0.54 1.85
N HIS A 42 5.48 0.51 2.14
CA HIS A 42 6.52 0.06 1.21
C HIS A 42 6.29 -1.37 0.70
N SER A 43 5.66 -2.22 1.52
CA SER A 43 5.27 -3.58 1.17
C SER A 43 3.93 -3.66 0.43
N ARG A 44 3.39 -2.51 0.01
CA ARG A 44 2.10 -2.32 -0.67
C ARG A 44 0.89 -2.66 0.20
N ALA A 45 1.05 -2.72 1.51
CA ALA A 45 -0.09 -2.81 2.40
C ALA A 45 -0.92 -1.54 2.29
N ALA A 46 -2.25 -1.64 2.33
CA ALA A 46 -3.13 -0.49 2.15
C ALA A 46 -4.29 -0.48 3.14
N GLY A 47 -4.75 0.74 3.45
CA GLY A 47 -5.96 1.00 4.25
C GLY A 47 -5.81 0.77 5.74
N LEU A 48 -6.95 0.75 6.44
CA LEU A 48 -7.00 0.66 7.91
C LEU A 48 -6.27 -0.58 8.45
N TRP A 49 -6.47 -1.72 7.78
CA TRP A 49 -5.97 -3.01 8.20
C TRP A 49 -4.63 -3.41 7.55
N GLN A 50 -4.04 -2.52 6.73
CA GLN A 50 -2.77 -2.74 6.04
C GLN A 50 -2.69 -4.09 5.30
N PHE A 51 -3.68 -4.35 4.45
CA PHE A 51 -3.67 -5.56 3.62
C PHE A 51 -2.72 -5.45 2.42
N ILE A 52 -1.86 -6.45 2.23
CA ILE A 52 -1.14 -6.63 0.95
C ILE A 52 -2.08 -7.20 -0.14
N PRO A 53 -1.87 -6.91 -1.43
CA PRO A 53 -2.81 -7.29 -2.49
C PRO A 53 -3.09 -8.80 -2.59
N SER A 54 -2.10 -9.66 -2.35
CA SER A 54 -2.27 -11.11 -2.44
C SER A 54 -3.21 -11.63 -1.35
N THR A 55 -2.99 -11.20 -0.10
CA THR A 55 -3.82 -11.58 1.04
C THR A 55 -5.21 -10.98 0.91
N ALA A 56 -5.32 -9.73 0.47
CA ALA A 56 -6.60 -9.07 0.24
C ALA A 56 -7.50 -9.90 -0.70
N ARG A 57 -6.98 -10.28 -1.87
CA ARG A 57 -7.73 -11.10 -2.83
C ARG A 57 -8.07 -12.48 -2.30
N LEU A 58 -7.18 -13.10 -1.52
CA LEU A 58 -7.44 -14.39 -0.89
C LEU A 58 -8.65 -14.33 0.05
N TYR A 59 -8.87 -13.19 0.71
CA TYR A 59 -10.00 -12.96 1.61
C TYR A 59 -11.12 -12.12 0.98
N GLY A 60 -11.25 -12.18 -0.36
CA GLY A 60 -12.41 -11.65 -1.07
C GLY A 60 -12.46 -10.13 -1.21
N ILE A 61 -11.33 -9.43 -1.07
CA ILE A 61 -11.26 -8.00 -1.36
C ILE A 61 -11.01 -7.80 -2.86
N ASP A 62 -11.93 -7.09 -3.50
CA ASP A 62 -11.80 -6.63 -4.88
C ASP A 62 -10.82 -5.46 -5.01
N ILE A 63 -9.98 -5.53 -6.04
CA ILE A 63 -8.96 -4.52 -6.35
C ILE A 63 -8.87 -4.37 -7.86
N ASP A 64 -9.31 -3.24 -8.37
CA ASP A 64 -9.23 -2.83 -9.76
C ASP A 64 -8.86 -1.33 -9.90
N TRP A 65 -9.08 -0.77 -11.09
CA TRP A 65 -8.76 0.62 -11.39
C TRP A 65 -9.70 1.63 -10.70
N TRP A 66 -10.98 1.31 -10.53
CA TRP A 66 -11.99 2.15 -9.89
C TRP A 66 -12.02 1.97 -8.37
N TYR A 67 -11.75 0.76 -7.89
CA TYR A 67 -11.95 0.38 -6.48
C TYR A 67 -10.78 -0.43 -5.91
N ASP A 68 -10.34 -0.08 -4.71
CA ASP A 68 -9.38 -0.83 -3.90
C ASP A 68 -9.99 -1.09 -2.51
N GLY A 69 -10.70 -2.22 -2.36
CA GLY A 69 -11.44 -2.54 -1.15
C GLY A 69 -10.59 -2.75 0.10
N ARG A 70 -9.25 -2.71 -0.02
CA ARG A 70 -8.36 -2.65 1.14
C ARG A 70 -8.50 -1.35 1.92
N ARG A 71 -8.94 -0.28 1.25
CA ARG A 71 -9.22 1.04 1.82
C ARG A 71 -10.67 1.22 2.23
N ASP A 72 -11.58 0.37 1.77
CA ASP A 72 -12.97 0.34 2.23
C ASP A 72 -13.03 -0.31 3.62
N VAL A 73 -13.54 0.43 4.61
CA VAL A 73 -13.62 -0.03 6.00
C VAL A 73 -14.43 -1.31 6.14
N ARG A 74 -15.51 -1.50 5.38
CA ARG A 74 -16.38 -2.67 5.47
C ARG A 74 -15.68 -3.89 4.90
N ALA A 75 -15.19 -3.78 3.66
CA ALA A 75 -14.54 -4.89 2.97
C ALA A 75 -13.26 -5.33 3.69
N SER A 76 -12.42 -4.37 4.10
CA SER A 76 -11.19 -4.66 4.83
C SER A 76 -11.42 -5.21 6.23
N THR A 77 -12.44 -4.75 6.97
CA THR A 77 -12.77 -5.29 8.31
C THR A 77 -13.26 -6.74 8.22
N ARG A 78 -14.18 -7.05 7.30
CA ARG A 78 -14.64 -8.45 7.11
C ARG A 78 -13.50 -9.39 6.73
N ALA A 79 -12.59 -8.94 5.87
CA ALA A 79 -11.40 -9.69 5.50
C ALA A 79 -10.43 -9.87 6.68
N ALA A 80 -10.20 -8.83 7.48
CA ALA A 80 -9.35 -8.88 8.68
C ALA A 80 -9.90 -9.90 9.69
N ILE A 81 -11.19 -9.85 9.98
CA ILE A 81 -11.87 -10.81 10.84
C ILE A 81 -11.68 -12.24 10.32
N SER A 82 -11.94 -12.46 9.03
CA SER A 82 -11.79 -13.78 8.40
C SER A 82 -10.35 -14.30 8.50
N TYR A 83 -9.37 -13.42 8.25
CA TYR A 83 -7.96 -13.76 8.34
C TYR A 83 -7.51 -14.07 9.77
N LEU A 84 -7.91 -13.24 10.75
CA LEU A 84 -7.60 -13.44 12.15
C LEU A 84 -8.21 -14.75 12.69
N LYS A 85 -9.45 -15.09 12.33
CA LYS A 85 -10.07 -16.38 12.68
C LYS A 85 -9.31 -17.56 12.08
N TYR A 86 -8.87 -17.44 10.82
CA TYR A 86 -8.02 -18.45 10.21
C TYR A 86 -6.70 -18.62 10.96
N LEU A 87 -6.02 -17.53 11.29
CA LEU A 87 -4.75 -17.57 12.02
C LEU A 87 -4.91 -18.13 13.43
N HIS A 88 -5.99 -17.76 14.13
CA HIS A 88 -6.32 -18.28 15.45
C HIS A 88 -6.47 -19.79 15.44
N LYS A 89 -7.22 -20.32 14.46
CA LYS A 89 -7.35 -21.76 14.25
C LYS A 89 -6.01 -22.41 13.88
N LEU A 90 -5.21 -21.74 13.06
CA LEU A 90 -3.90 -22.24 12.60
C LEU A 90 -2.89 -22.40 13.75
N PHE A 91 -2.98 -21.56 14.78
CA PHE A 91 -2.12 -21.58 15.96
C PHE A 91 -2.83 -22.13 17.20
N ASP A 92 -3.70 -23.13 17.02
CA ASP A 92 -4.35 -23.89 18.10
C ASP A 92 -5.08 -23.02 19.15
N GLY A 93 -5.60 -21.86 18.75
CA GLY A 93 -6.30 -20.94 19.64
C GLY A 93 -5.42 -19.87 20.30
N ASP A 94 -4.13 -19.75 19.95
CA ASP A 94 -3.23 -18.72 20.48
C ASP A 94 -3.38 -17.41 19.69
N TRP A 95 -4.05 -16.43 20.29
CA TRP A 95 -4.22 -15.09 19.71
C TRP A 95 -2.91 -14.31 19.56
N ILE A 96 -1.94 -14.51 20.44
CA ILE A 96 -0.67 -13.77 20.42
C ILE A 96 0.18 -14.25 19.24
N LEU A 97 0.23 -15.56 18.99
CA LEU A 97 0.84 -16.11 17.77
C LEU A 97 0.06 -15.74 16.51
N ALA A 98 -1.27 -15.72 16.56
CA ALA A 98 -2.10 -15.27 15.45
C ALA A 98 -1.81 -13.81 15.07
N LEU A 99 -1.69 -12.90 16.04
CA LEU A 99 -1.30 -11.51 15.82
C LEU A 99 0.11 -11.36 15.25
N ALA A 100 1.07 -12.14 15.76
CA ALA A 100 2.43 -12.16 15.21
C ALA A 100 2.44 -12.64 13.75
N ALA A 101 1.61 -13.63 13.41
CA ALA A 101 1.43 -14.12 12.05
C ALA A 101 0.65 -13.15 11.16
N TYR A 102 -0.27 -12.35 11.72
CA TYR A 102 -0.96 -11.30 10.99
C TYR A 102 0.04 -10.27 10.47
N ASN A 103 0.93 -9.79 11.34
CA ASN A 103 1.96 -8.81 10.99
C ASN A 103 3.06 -9.38 10.06
N SER A 104 3.59 -10.56 10.37
CA SER A 104 4.78 -11.08 9.68
C SER A 104 4.51 -12.16 8.65
N GLY A 105 3.28 -12.69 8.60
CA GLY A 105 2.90 -13.86 7.81
C GLY A 105 3.14 -15.18 8.55
N GLN A 106 2.20 -16.10 8.44
CA GLN A 106 2.23 -17.43 9.09
C GLN A 106 3.51 -18.24 8.80
N GLY A 107 4.08 -18.10 7.61
CA GLY A 107 5.30 -18.83 7.21
C GLY A 107 6.52 -18.44 8.05
N ASN A 108 6.63 -17.16 8.42
CA ASN A 108 7.70 -16.66 9.28
C ASN A 108 7.57 -17.20 10.70
N ILE A 109 6.35 -17.23 11.24
CA ILE A 109 6.09 -17.83 12.56
C ILE A 109 6.40 -19.32 12.56
N PHE A 110 5.93 -20.09 11.56
CA PHE A 110 6.28 -21.51 11.47
C PHE A 110 7.78 -21.76 11.27
N SER A 111 8.48 -20.86 10.57
CA SER A 111 9.94 -20.94 10.44
C SER A 111 10.63 -20.76 11.79
N ALA A 112 10.21 -19.75 12.57
CA ALA A 112 10.72 -19.51 13.92
C ALA A 112 10.43 -20.67 14.87
N ILE A 113 9.24 -21.27 14.80
CA ILE A 113 8.87 -22.47 15.55
C ILE A 113 9.79 -23.65 15.21
N ARG A 114 10.03 -23.92 13.92
CA ARG A 114 10.95 -25.00 13.52
C ARG A 114 12.38 -24.75 13.98
N LYS A 115 12.83 -23.50 13.94
CA LYS A 115 14.19 -23.11 14.37
C LYS A 115 14.38 -23.23 15.87
N SER A 116 13.35 -22.97 16.68
CA SER A 116 13.45 -22.96 18.15
C SER A 116 13.65 -24.35 18.76
N SER A 117 13.21 -25.41 18.05
CA SER A 117 13.23 -26.80 18.55
C SER A 117 12.52 -26.98 19.90
N LEU A 118 11.59 -26.08 20.26
CA LEU A 118 10.81 -26.14 21.49
C LEU A 118 9.74 -27.26 21.40
N PRO A 119 9.43 -27.93 22.51
CA PRO A 119 8.30 -28.84 22.55
C PRO A 119 6.98 -28.04 22.42
N ARG A 120 5.92 -28.69 21.92
CA ARG A 120 4.69 -28.02 21.47
C ARG A 120 4.02 -27.18 22.56
N ASP A 121 4.00 -27.69 23.80
CA ASP A 121 3.47 -27.04 25.00
C ASP A 121 4.25 -25.79 25.45
N GLN A 122 5.46 -25.61 24.91
CA GLN A 122 6.34 -24.49 25.22
C GLN A 122 6.42 -23.43 24.11
N ILE A 123 5.78 -23.68 22.96
CA ILE A 123 5.72 -22.72 21.86
C ILE A 123 4.81 -21.58 22.26
N ASN A 124 5.38 -20.39 22.42
CA ASN A 124 4.63 -19.15 22.55
C ASN A 124 5.47 -17.98 22.00
N PHE A 125 4.80 -16.88 21.67
CA PHE A 125 5.42 -15.69 21.08
C PHE A 125 6.69 -15.22 21.79
N TRP A 126 6.69 -15.20 23.13
CA TRP A 126 7.79 -14.65 23.94
C TRP A 126 9.07 -15.49 23.89
N ARG A 127 8.97 -16.74 23.44
CA ARG A 127 10.10 -17.68 23.35
C ARG A 127 10.61 -17.88 21.93
N LEU A 128 9.93 -17.31 20.93
CA LEU A 128 10.32 -17.42 19.53
C LEU A 128 11.29 -16.31 19.12
N ASP A 129 12.34 -16.70 18.39
CA ASP A 129 13.25 -15.78 17.71
C ASP A 129 12.56 -15.24 16.45
N LEU A 130 11.90 -14.09 16.60
CA LEU A 130 11.11 -13.41 15.57
C LEU A 130 11.84 -12.15 15.08
N LEU A 131 11.44 -11.65 13.91
CA LEU A 131 11.93 -10.35 13.42
C LEU A 131 11.60 -9.23 14.42
N ARG A 132 12.50 -8.25 14.58
CA ARG A 132 12.37 -7.15 15.54
C ARG A 132 11.06 -6.37 15.40
N GLU A 133 10.60 -6.17 14.17
CA GLU A 133 9.31 -5.52 13.90
C GLU A 133 8.15 -6.30 14.52
N THR A 134 8.11 -7.61 14.31
CA THR A 134 7.09 -8.52 14.83
C THR A 134 7.18 -8.68 16.35
N GLN A 135 8.40 -8.75 16.90
CA GLN A 135 8.62 -8.75 18.36
C GLN A 135 8.07 -7.48 19.01
N SER A 136 8.07 -6.35 18.29
CA SER A 136 7.55 -5.07 18.79
C SER A 136 6.04 -4.91 18.55
N TYR A 137 5.48 -5.60 17.56
CA TYR A 137 4.10 -5.43 17.13
C TYR A 137 3.08 -5.83 18.21
N VAL A 138 3.19 -7.06 18.74
CA VAL A 138 2.23 -7.57 19.73
C VAL A 138 2.32 -6.79 21.06
N PRO A 139 3.51 -6.52 21.63
CA PRO A 139 3.62 -5.69 22.83
C PRO A 139 3.07 -4.27 22.64
N ARG A 140 3.20 -3.69 21.44
CA ARG A 140 2.63 -2.36 21.17
C ARG A 140 1.11 -2.37 21.26
N LEU A 141 0.45 -3.39 20.70
CA LEU A 141 -1.00 -3.54 20.81
C LEU A 141 -1.42 -3.68 22.28
N LEU A 142 -0.76 -4.57 23.02
CA LEU A 142 -1.03 -4.78 24.44
C LEU A 142 -0.85 -3.50 25.26
N ALA A 143 0.22 -2.74 25.01
CA ALA A 143 0.48 -1.48 25.68
C ALA A 143 -0.59 -0.42 25.37
N ILE A 144 -1.02 -0.31 24.11
CA ILE A 144 -2.10 0.62 23.74
C ILE A 144 -3.42 0.19 24.40
N SER A 145 -3.72 -1.10 24.42
CA SER A 145 -4.90 -1.64 25.11
C SER A 145 -4.89 -1.30 26.59
N GLU A 146 -3.75 -1.47 27.26
CA GLU A 146 -3.57 -1.16 28.67
C GLU A 146 -3.76 0.34 28.96
N ILE A 147 -3.16 1.22 28.14
CA ILE A 147 -3.33 2.67 28.26
C ILE A 147 -4.79 3.09 28.07
N ILE A 148 -5.51 2.46 27.14
CA ILE A 148 -6.92 2.77 26.87
C ILE A 148 -7.84 2.27 27.98
N ALA A 149 -7.53 1.11 28.56
CA ALA A 149 -8.28 0.54 29.68
C ALA A 149 -8.06 1.34 30.98
N ASN A 150 -6.82 1.79 31.22
CA ASN A 150 -6.40 2.42 32.48
C ASN A 150 -5.75 3.80 32.27
N PRO A 151 -6.39 4.77 31.59
CA PRO A 151 -5.75 6.02 31.19
C PRO A 151 -5.27 6.87 32.39
N GLU A 152 -6.01 6.85 33.50
CA GLU A 152 -5.67 7.58 34.73
C GLU A 152 -4.37 7.08 35.37
N GLN A 153 -4.09 5.77 35.31
CA GLN A 153 -2.86 5.18 35.85
C GLN A 153 -1.61 5.68 35.12
N TYR A 154 -1.76 6.10 33.86
CA TYR A 154 -0.69 6.64 33.02
C TYR A 154 -0.75 8.17 32.88
N ASN A 155 -1.54 8.84 33.72
CA ASN A 155 -1.76 10.28 33.69
C ASN A 155 -2.16 10.79 32.29
N MET A 156 -3.01 10.03 31.58
CA MET A 156 -3.52 10.39 30.27
C MET A 156 -5.00 10.76 30.31
N GLU A 157 -5.35 11.82 29.58
CA GLU A 157 -6.74 12.16 29.27
C GLU A 157 -7.05 11.72 27.83
N LEU A 158 -8.00 10.80 27.68
CA LEU A 158 -8.44 10.33 26.37
C LEU A 158 -9.72 11.06 25.94
N PRO A 159 -9.77 11.61 24.72
CA PRO A 159 -11.00 12.24 24.24
C PRO A 159 -12.10 11.18 24.08
N PRO A 160 -13.34 11.47 24.51
CA PRO A 160 -14.43 10.52 24.42
C PRO A 160 -14.76 10.22 22.96
N VAL A 161 -14.98 8.94 22.65
CA VAL A 161 -15.47 8.48 21.34
C VAL A 161 -16.87 7.90 21.55
N PRO A 162 -17.91 8.55 21.01
CA PRO A 162 -19.28 8.03 21.15
C PRO A 162 -19.43 6.65 20.51
N ASN A 163 -19.99 5.69 21.25
CA ASN A 163 -20.36 4.38 20.70
C ASN A 163 -21.70 4.46 19.95
N LYS A 164 -21.69 5.10 18.78
CA LYS A 164 -22.85 5.22 17.90
C LYS A 164 -22.39 5.19 16.45
N PRO A 165 -23.26 4.76 15.51
CA PRO A 165 -22.88 4.78 14.11
C PRO A 165 -22.69 6.22 13.64
N TYR A 166 -21.73 6.41 12.73
CA TYR A 166 -21.43 7.72 12.14
C TYR A 166 -22.02 7.86 10.74
N TRP A 167 -22.02 6.77 9.98
CA TRP A 167 -22.47 6.70 8.60
C TRP A 167 -23.46 5.54 8.42
N GLU A 168 -24.26 5.62 7.36
CA GLU A 168 -25.09 4.55 6.83
C GLU A 168 -24.60 4.19 5.42
N GLU A 169 -24.81 2.95 5.03
CA GLU A 169 -24.61 2.49 3.67
C GLU A 169 -25.82 2.83 2.81
N VAL A 170 -25.59 3.53 1.69
CA VAL A 170 -26.64 3.91 0.75
C VAL A 170 -26.31 3.37 -0.64
N ASP A 171 -27.21 2.53 -1.17
CA ASP A 171 -27.15 2.06 -2.56
C ASP A 171 -27.53 3.20 -3.52
N ILE A 172 -26.57 3.61 -4.33
CA ILE A 172 -26.73 4.69 -5.31
C ILE A 172 -27.35 4.21 -6.64
N ASN A 173 -27.59 2.90 -6.82
CA ASN A 173 -28.27 2.29 -7.96
C ASN A 173 -27.61 2.58 -9.33
N GLY A 174 -26.29 2.77 -9.35
CA GLY A 174 -25.53 3.01 -10.58
C GLY A 174 -24.30 3.89 -10.38
N GLN A 175 -23.57 4.14 -11.46
CA GLN A 175 -22.39 5.00 -11.42
C GLN A 175 -22.74 6.43 -11.00
N LEU A 176 -21.93 7.01 -10.11
CA LEU A 176 -22.08 8.38 -9.62
C LEU A 176 -20.71 9.02 -9.42
N ASP A 177 -20.57 10.26 -9.90
CA ASP A 177 -19.43 11.11 -9.60
C ASP A 177 -19.38 11.43 -8.11
N LEU A 178 -18.21 11.25 -7.49
CA LEU A 178 -18.05 11.42 -6.04
C LEU A 178 -18.17 12.89 -5.60
N ASN A 179 -17.86 13.87 -6.46
CA ASN A 179 -18.14 15.27 -6.15
C ASN A 179 -19.64 15.58 -6.25
N VAL A 180 -20.36 14.95 -7.19
CA VAL A 180 -21.82 15.03 -7.23
C VAL A 180 -22.42 14.40 -5.98
N ALA A 181 -21.97 13.21 -5.58
CA ALA A 181 -22.42 12.56 -4.34
C ALA A 181 -22.17 13.43 -3.09
N ALA A 182 -21.00 14.08 -3.00
CA ALA A 182 -20.67 14.97 -1.89
C ALA A 182 -21.63 16.18 -1.86
N SER A 183 -21.91 16.75 -3.03
CA SER A 183 -22.87 17.85 -3.17
C SER A 183 -24.30 17.44 -2.78
N LEU A 184 -24.76 16.23 -3.16
CA LEU A 184 -26.07 15.71 -2.77
C LEU A 184 -26.17 15.49 -1.26
N ALA A 185 -25.07 15.04 -0.63
CA ALA A 185 -25.01 14.80 0.81
C ALA A 185 -24.81 16.09 1.63
N GLY A 186 -24.48 17.21 0.98
CA GLY A 186 -24.18 18.47 1.64
C GLY A 186 -22.90 18.43 2.48
N ILE A 187 -21.93 17.58 2.10
CA ILE A 187 -20.64 17.44 2.78
C ILE A 187 -19.47 17.78 1.86
N SER A 188 -18.29 17.93 2.42
CA SER A 188 -17.09 18.18 1.61
C SER A 188 -16.71 16.95 0.77
N SER A 189 -16.12 17.17 -0.41
CA SER A 189 -15.54 16.08 -1.20
C SER A 189 -14.48 15.32 -0.40
N GLU A 190 -13.66 16.01 0.40
CA GLU A 190 -12.63 15.35 1.21
C GLU A 190 -13.24 14.36 2.22
N GLU A 191 -14.32 14.76 2.89
CA GLU A 191 -15.05 13.91 3.84
C GLU A 191 -15.67 12.70 3.13
N LEU A 192 -16.37 12.91 2.02
CA LEU A 192 -16.96 11.79 1.27
C LEU A 192 -15.89 10.80 0.81
N TYR A 193 -14.79 11.28 0.21
CA TYR A 193 -13.71 10.40 -0.23
C TYR A 193 -13.03 9.70 0.94
N THR A 194 -12.89 10.34 2.10
CA THR A 194 -12.28 9.71 3.27
C THR A 194 -13.13 8.58 3.81
N LEU A 195 -14.45 8.77 3.89
CA LEU A 195 -15.39 7.70 4.25
C LEU A 195 -15.39 6.58 3.21
N ASN A 196 -15.27 6.94 1.94
CA ASN A 196 -15.34 6.03 0.80
C ASN A 196 -13.97 5.82 0.14
N ALA A 197 -12.92 5.66 0.95
CA ALA A 197 -11.53 5.62 0.49
C ALA A 197 -11.19 4.45 -0.45
N GLY A 198 -12.09 3.45 -0.51
CA GLY A 198 -12.05 2.37 -1.49
C GLY A 198 -12.09 2.87 -2.94
N PHE A 199 -12.79 3.97 -3.24
CA PHE A 199 -12.82 4.49 -4.60
C PHE A 199 -11.53 5.24 -4.95
N ASN A 200 -10.90 4.80 -6.05
CA ASN A 200 -9.63 5.33 -6.52
C ASN A 200 -9.79 6.52 -7.46
N GLN A 201 -10.97 6.71 -8.03
CA GLN A 201 -11.20 7.60 -9.17
C GLN A 201 -12.23 8.66 -8.83
N TRP A 202 -12.56 9.48 -9.84
CA TRP A 202 -13.48 10.60 -9.72
C TRP A 202 -14.95 10.17 -9.54
N ALA A 203 -15.28 8.92 -9.91
CA ALA A 203 -16.61 8.30 -9.77
C ALA A 203 -16.50 6.88 -9.22
N THR A 204 -17.65 6.32 -8.84
CA THR A 204 -17.81 4.90 -8.51
C THR A 204 -17.57 4.00 -9.73
N HIS A 205 -17.35 2.70 -9.48
CA HIS A 205 -17.19 1.71 -10.55
C HIS A 205 -18.50 1.59 -11.36
N PRO A 206 -18.48 1.49 -12.70
CA PRO A 206 -19.70 1.42 -13.53
C PRO A 206 -20.63 0.23 -13.26
N GLU A 207 -20.07 -0.92 -12.88
CA GLU A 207 -20.79 -2.16 -12.58
C GLU A 207 -20.97 -2.42 -11.07
N GLY A 208 -20.53 -1.49 -10.22
CA GLY A 208 -20.52 -1.63 -8.76
C GLY A 208 -19.16 -2.04 -8.16
N PRO A 209 -19.02 -1.98 -6.82
CA PRO A 209 -20.07 -1.71 -5.85
C PRO A 209 -20.62 -0.29 -5.95
N HIS A 210 -21.94 -0.18 -5.79
CA HIS A 210 -22.70 1.07 -5.86
C HIS A 210 -23.18 1.49 -4.47
N ASP A 211 -22.40 1.17 -3.44
CA ASP A 211 -22.73 1.54 -2.07
C ASP A 211 -21.80 2.65 -1.61
N LEU A 212 -22.38 3.75 -1.11
CA LEU A 212 -21.63 4.83 -0.49
C LEU A 212 -21.92 4.90 1.00
N LEU A 213 -20.86 5.16 1.77
CA LEU A 213 -20.94 5.52 3.18
C LEU A 213 -21.25 7.01 3.29
N ILE A 214 -22.43 7.32 3.80
CA ILE A 214 -22.94 8.68 3.95
C ILE A 214 -23.14 8.97 5.44
N PRO A 215 -22.67 10.11 5.99
CA PRO A 215 -22.93 10.47 7.38
C PRO A 215 -24.41 10.42 7.70
N ILE A 216 -24.79 9.87 8.85
CA ILE A 216 -26.21 9.65 9.22
C ILE A 216 -27.03 10.94 9.13
N ALA A 217 -26.44 12.08 9.51
CA ALA A 217 -27.08 13.38 9.43
C ALA A 217 -27.45 13.81 7.99
N SER A 218 -26.80 13.24 6.98
CA SER A 218 -26.99 13.56 5.56
C SER A 218 -27.79 12.51 4.78
N VAL A 219 -28.08 11.33 5.36
CA VAL A 219 -28.66 10.18 4.64
C VAL A 219 -30.01 10.51 4.00
N GLU A 220 -30.93 11.09 4.76
CA GLU A 220 -32.29 11.38 4.27
C GLU A 220 -32.26 12.39 3.12
N ASN A 221 -31.51 13.50 3.28
CA ASN A 221 -31.35 14.50 2.23
C ASN A 221 -30.66 13.92 1.00
N PHE A 222 -29.63 13.09 1.19
CA PHE A 222 -28.92 12.43 0.11
C PHE A 222 -29.84 11.49 -0.69
N LYS A 223 -30.62 10.64 -0.01
CA LYS A 223 -31.57 9.71 -0.65
C LYS A 223 -32.64 10.46 -1.46
N LEU A 224 -33.19 11.54 -0.90
CA LEU A 224 -34.17 12.38 -1.61
C LEU A 224 -33.54 13.04 -2.85
N ALA A 225 -32.40 13.70 -2.69
CA ALA A 225 -31.73 14.38 -3.79
C ALA A 225 -31.23 13.42 -4.88
N LEU A 226 -30.78 12.22 -4.50
CA LEU A 226 -30.37 11.17 -5.44
C LEU A 226 -31.53 10.63 -6.27
N LYS A 227 -32.71 10.48 -5.65
CA LYS A 227 -33.92 10.01 -6.34
C LYS A 227 -34.34 10.99 -7.45
N ASP A 228 -34.19 12.29 -7.19
CA ASP A 228 -34.54 13.35 -8.14
C ASP A 228 -33.43 13.61 -9.18
N LEU A 229 -32.23 13.03 -9.01
CA LEU A 229 -31.10 13.21 -9.91
C LEU A 229 -31.22 12.33 -11.17
N PRO A 230 -31.40 12.91 -12.38
CA PRO A 230 -31.45 12.15 -13.62
C PRO A 230 -30.12 11.42 -13.90
N ALA A 231 -30.19 10.22 -14.49
CA ALA A 231 -29.00 9.41 -14.79
C ALA A 231 -27.93 10.14 -15.61
N VAL A 232 -28.35 11.03 -16.53
CA VAL A 232 -27.44 11.83 -17.37
C VAL A 232 -26.62 12.84 -16.56
N GLN A 233 -27.11 13.25 -15.39
CA GLN A 233 -26.42 14.19 -14.49
C GLN A 233 -25.53 13.51 -13.45
N ARG A 234 -25.57 12.17 -13.35
CA ARG A 234 -24.77 11.41 -12.38
C ARG A 234 -23.28 11.40 -12.70
N VAL A 235 -22.94 11.44 -13.98
CA VAL A 235 -21.57 11.53 -14.50
C VAL A 235 -21.54 12.41 -15.75
N THR A 236 -20.41 13.05 -16.03
CA THR A 236 -20.26 13.83 -17.26
C THR A 236 -19.99 12.91 -18.45
N TRP A 237 -20.74 13.09 -19.53
CA TRP A 237 -20.62 12.31 -20.75
C TRP A 237 -19.90 13.08 -21.86
N HIS A 238 -18.85 12.48 -22.42
CA HIS A 238 -18.18 12.97 -23.61
C HIS A 238 -18.56 12.10 -24.83
N ARG A 239 -19.16 12.71 -25.85
CA ARG A 239 -19.39 12.05 -27.15
C ARG A 239 -18.12 12.19 -28.00
N HIS A 240 -17.41 11.09 -28.22
CA HIS A 240 -16.19 11.04 -29.02
C HIS A 240 -16.45 10.38 -30.38
N LYS A 241 -15.96 11.00 -31.46
CA LYS A 241 -15.99 10.39 -32.80
C LYS A 241 -14.64 9.73 -33.08
N VAL A 242 -14.64 8.42 -33.32
CA VAL A 242 -13.42 7.62 -33.52
C VAL A 242 -12.67 8.10 -34.76
N SER A 243 -11.40 8.44 -34.56
CA SER A 243 -10.46 8.87 -35.61
C SER A 243 -9.54 7.73 -36.05
N ASP A 244 -8.86 7.92 -37.19
CA ASP A 244 -7.89 6.95 -37.68
C ASP A 244 -6.76 6.71 -36.67
N GLY A 245 -6.35 5.45 -36.52
CA GLY A 245 -5.32 5.04 -35.57
C GLY A 245 -5.72 4.97 -34.09
N GLU A 246 -6.98 5.28 -33.74
CA GLU A 246 -7.44 5.18 -32.35
C GLU A 246 -7.80 3.74 -31.95
N SER A 247 -7.56 3.41 -30.68
CA SER A 247 -8.00 2.16 -30.07
C SER A 247 -8.72 2.46 -28.76
N LEU A 248 -9.54 1.52 -28.27
CA LEU A 248 -10.19 1.65 -26.97
C LEU A 248 -9.20 1.90 -25.83
N GLY A 249 -7.99 1.32 -25.91
CA GLY A 249 -6.93 1.55 -24.93
C GLY A 249 -6.44 3.00 -24.90
N ILE A 250 -6.19 3.58 -26.09
CA ILE A 250 -5.79 4.99 -26.25
C ILE A 250 -6.91 5.91 -25.72
N LEU A 251 -8.17 5.61 -26.05
CA LEU A 251 -9.30 6.40 -25.59
C LEU A 251 -9.49 6.29 -24.06
N ALA A 252 -9.40 5.10 -23.50
CA ALA A 252 -9.48 4.88 -22.06
C ALA A 252 -8.44 5.69 -21.29
N GLN A 253 -7.19 5.68 -21.77
CA GLN A 253 -6.11 6.48 -21.18
C GLN A 253 -6.36 7.99 -21.33
N ARG A 254 -6.81 8.44 -22.50
CA ARG A 254 -7.03 9.87 -22.78
C ARG A 254 -8.16 10.47 -21.93
N PHE A 255 -9.20 9.68 -21.67
CA PHE A 255 -10.42 10.14 -21.00
C PHE A 255 -10.50 9.74 -19.53
N ASP A 256 -9.41 9.26 -18.93
CA ASP A 256 -9.36 8.82 -17.54
C ASP A 256 -10.51 7.85 -17.19
N THR A 257 -10.55 6.75 -17.94
CA THR A 257 -11.52 5.66 -17.76
C THR A 257 -10.89 4.31 -18.14
N THR A 258 -11.69 3.25 -18.25
CA THR A 258 -11.20 1.93 -18.65
C THR A 258 -11.79 1.47 -19.98
N VAL A 259 -11.08 0.58 -20.67
CA VAL A 259 -11.58 -0.09 -21.88
C VAL A 259 -12.91 -0.77 -21.59
N GLU A 260 -13.03 -1.44 -20.44
CA GLU A 260 -14.26 -2.15 -20.07
C GLU A 260 -15.43 -1.18 -19.89
N THR A 261 -15.19 -0.05 -19.23
CA THR A 261 -16.19 1.02 -19.09
C THR A 261 -16.68 1.52 -20.45
N ILE A 262 -15.77 1.84 -21.37
CA ILE A 262 -16.13 2.29 -22.72
C ILE A 262 -16.94 1.21 -23.44
N ARG A 263 -16.54 -0.06 -23.32
CA ARG A 263 -17.24 -1.18 -23.96
C ARG A 263 -18.64 -1.38 -23.42
N ASN A 264 -18.83 -1.40 -22.11
CA ASN A 264 -20.12 -1.67 -21.48
C ASN A 264 -21.14 -0.58 -21.83
N ILE A 265 -20.73 0.69 -21.72
CA ILE A 265 -21.57 1.84 -22.03
C ILE A 265 -21.99 1.86 -23.50
N ASN A 266 -21.07 1.53 -24.41
CA ASN A 266 -21.33 1.53 -25.85
C ASN A 266 -21.81 0.17 -26.38
N LYS A 267 -22.05 -0.81 -25.49
CA LYS A 267 -22.47 -2.18 -25.83
C LYS A 267 -21.55 -2.87 -26.85
N ILE A 268 -20.24 -2.61 -26.77
CA ILE A 268 -19.22 -3.14 -27.69
C ILE A 268 -18.78 -4.53 -27.24
N LYS A 269 -18.99 -5.52 -28.09
CA LYS A 269 -18.44 -6.88 -27.93
C LYS A 269 -17.00 -6.91 -28.45
N GLY A 270 -16.05 -7.35 -27.62
CA GLY A 270 -14.62 -7.33 -27.97
C GLY A 270 -14.02 -5.92 -27.98
N THR A 271 -12.94 -5.71 -28.75
CA THR A 271 -12.15 -4.46 -28.72
C THR A 271 -12.19 -3.65 -30.01
N MET A 272 -12.92 -4.11 -31.02
CA MET A 272 -12.96 -3.48 -32.33
C MET A 272 -13.86 -2.24 -32.32
N ILE A 273 -13.30 -1.12 -32.80
CA ILE A 273 -14.01 0.13 -33.09
C ILE A 273 -13.68 0.57 -34.52
N ARG A 274 -14.60 1.27 -35.19
CA ARG A 274 -14.40 1.72 -36.57
C ARG A 274 -14.29 3.24 -36.62
N VAL A 275 -13.46 3.72 -37.54
CA VAL A 275 -13.36 5.16 -37.83
C VAL A 275 -14.74 5.71 -38.17
N GLY A 276 -15.11 6.82 -37.53
CA GLY A 276 -16.41 7.46 -37.68
C GLY A 276 -17.45 7.04 -36.63
N ASP A 277 -17.25 5.95 -35.89
CA ASP A 277 -18.14 5.54 -34.80
C ASP A 277 -18.24 6.65 -33.73
N SER A 278 -19.41 6.80 -33.13
CA SER A 278 -19.63 7.74 -32.02
C SER A 278 -19.73 6.98 -30.71
N LEU A 279 -18.78 7.21 -29.81
CA LEU A 279 -18.71 6.58 -28.49
C LEU A 279 -19.12 7.57 -27.39
N LEU A 280 -19.90 7.10 -26.43
CA LEU A 280 -20.14 7.79 -25.17
C LEU A 280 -19.09 7.35 -24.15
N ILE A 281 -18.36 8.31 -23.61
CA ILE A 281 -17.27 8.07 -22.68
C ILE A 281 -17.54 8.87 -21.40
N PRO A 282 -17.61 8.22 -20.21
CA PRO A 282 -17.73 8.95 -18.96
C PRO A 282 -16.41 9.62 -18.63
N THR A 283 -16.44 10.89 -18.25
CA THR A 283 -15.25 11.70 -17.97
C THR A 283 -15.43 12.50 -16.68
N PRO A 284 -14.33 12.81 -15.97
CA PRO A 284 -14.40 13.75 -14.86
C PRO A 284 -14.88 15.12 -15.35
N ASN A 285 -15.61 15.85 -14.50
CA ASN A 285 -15.98 17.22 -14.79
C ASN A 285 -14.73 18.11 -14.77
N ARG A 286 -14.31 18.63 -15.93
CA ARG A 286 -13.07 19.42 -16.08
C ARG A 286 -13.03 20.70 -15.23
N GLY A 287 -14.19 21.22 -14.80
CA GLY A 287 -14.26 22.37 -13.89
C GLY A 287 -14.14 22.02 -12.41
N SER A 288 -14.15 20.73 -12.06
CA SER A 288 -14.13 20.24 -10.68
C SER A 288 -12.73 19.77 -10.28
N SER A 289 -12.39 20.02 -9.01
CA SER A 289 -11.15 19.55 -8.42
C SER A 289 -11.36 18.17 -7.78
N TYR A 290 -10.55 17.19 -8.18
CA TYR A 290 -10.61 15.80 -7.70
C TYR A 290 -9.36 15.44 -6.88
N ASN A 291 -9.08 16.23 -5.84
CA ASN A 291 -7.82 16.17 -5.06
C ASN A 291 -7.60 14.84 -4.32
N MET A 292 -8.66 14.08 -4.10
CA MET A 292 -8.62 12.83 -3.34
C MET A 292 -8.53 11.59 -4.20
N THR A 293 -8.47 11.68 -5.54
CA THR A 293 -8.27 10.51 -6.42
C THR A 293 -6.87 9.92 -6.26
N SER A 294 -6.69 8.69 -6.72
CA SER A 294 -5.40 7.99 -6.63
C SER A 294 -4.28 8.69 -7.39
N SER A 295 -4.58 9.27 -8.56
CA SER A 295 -3.63 10.08 -9.34
C SER A 295 -3.27 11.37 -8.60
N ALA A 296 -4.27 12.12 -8.10
CA ALA A 296 -4.04 13.36 -7.37
C ALA A 296 -3.27 13.15 -6.05
N ARG A 297 -3.55 12.05 -5.32
CA ARG A 297 -2.78 11.66 -4.13
C ARG A 297 -1.33 11.32 -4.47
N LEU A 298 -1.10 10.60 -5.56
CA LEU A 298 0.26 10.28 -6.02
C LEU A 298 1.02 11.54 -6.43
N GLU A 299 0.38 12.45 -7.15
CA GLU A 299 0.96 13.73 -7.55
C GLU A 299 1.35 14.57 -6.32
N ARG A 300 0.46 14.72 -5.33
CA ARG A 300 0.77 15.40 -4.07
C ARG A 300 1.97 14.78 -3.35
N LYS A 301 2.05 13.45 -3.33
CA LYS A 301 3.20 12.72 -2.76
C LYS A 301 4.48 13.04 -3.53
N GLN A 302 4.43 13.01 -4.86
CA GLN A 302 5.58 13.33 -5.72
C GLN A 302 6.05 14.78 -5.53
N ILE A 303 5.14 15.75 -5.41
CA ILE A 303 5.47 17.15 -5.12
C ILE A 303 6.15 17.28 -3.74
N ALA A 304 5.68 16.55 -2.73
CA ALA A 304 6.31 16.55 -1.42
C ALA A 304 7.74 15.96 -1.47
N ILE A 305 7.94 14.88 -2.23
CA ILE A 305 9.26 14.28 -2.46
C ILE A 305 10.17 15.23 -3.25
N GLU A 306 9.65 15.92 -4.25
CA GLU A 306 10.38 16.92 -5.02
C GLU A 306 10.94 18.03 -4.12
N ARG A 307 10.08 18.56 -3.23
CA ARG A 307 10.47 19.57 -2.25
C ARG A 307 11.54 19.06 -1.30
N SER A 308 11.46 17.80 -0.86
CA SER A 308 12.46 17.23 0.04
C SER A 308 13.80 16.96 -0.65
N HIS A 309 13.80 16.65 -1.95
CA HIS A 309 15.02 16.42 -2.74
C HIS A 309 15.64 17.72 -3.28
N GLY A 310 14.92 18.83 -3.26
CA GLY A 310 15.41 20.14 -3.73
C GLY A 310 15.68 20.20 -5.24
N SER A 311 15.14 19.24 -6.01
CA SER A 311 15.29 19.20 -7.46
C SER A 311 14.09 18.52 -8.12
N ALA A 312 13.78 18.97 -9.34
CA ALA A 312 12.76 18.36 -10.17
C ALA A 312 13.14 16.91 -10.51
N PRO A 313 12.16 15.98 -10.58
CA PRO A 313 12.44 14.61 -10.94
C PRO A 313 12.91 14.50 -12.39
N ILE A 314 13.78 13.53 -12.65
CA ILE A 314 14.05 13.06 -14.00
C ILE A 314 12.85 12.24 -14.46
N ILE A 315 12.36 12.53 -15.66
CA ILE A 315 11.30 11.74 -16.30
C ILE A 315 11.95 10.69 -17.19
N HIS A 316 11.68 9.42 -16.89
CA HIS A 316 12.12 8.28 -17.67
C HIS A 316 10.91 7.62 -18.33
N THR A 317 10.89 7.59 -19.66
CA THR A 317 9.85 6.89 -20.43
C THR A 317 10.23 5.45 -20.64
N ILE A 318 9.42 4.53 -20.12
CA ILE A 318 9.69 3.09 -20.17
C ILE A 318 9.80 2.62 -21.62
N ALA A 319 10.94 2.05 -21.98
CA ALA A 319 11.22 1.43 -23.25
C ALA A 319 10.97 -0.09 -23.23
N ALA A 320 11.02 -0.70 -24.41
CA ALA A 320 10.92 -2.15 -24.53
C ALA A 320 12.16 -2.82 -23.93
N GLY A 321 11.95 -3.73 -22.98
CA GLY A 321 13.02 -4.45 -22.29
C GLY A 321 13.34 -3.91 -20.90
N ASP A 322 12.87 -2.72 -20.55
CA ASP A 322 13.15 -2.10 -19.26
C ASP A 322 12.60 -2.92 -18.08
N SER A 323 13.40 -2.94 -17.01
CA SER A 323 12.99 -3.38 -15.68
C SER A 323 13.20 -2.27 -14.65
N LEU A 324 12.41 -2.29 -13.56
CA LEU A 324 12.63 -1.37 -12.43
C LEU A 324 14.04 -1.54 -11.83
N TRP A 325 14.62 -2.73 -11.95
CA TRP A 325 15.95 -3.02 -11.44
C TRP A 325 17.02 -2.31 -12.28
N GLU A 326 17.00 -2.47 -13.61
CA GLU A 326 17.91 -1.75 -14.53
C GLU A 326 17.75 -0.24 -14.39
N ILE A 327 16.52 0.27 -14.46
CA ILE A 327 16.25 1.72 -14.30
C ILE A 327 16.81 2.21 -12.96
N SER A 328 16.54 1.53 -11.85
CA SER A 328 17.04 1.97 -10.54
C SER A 328 18.57 2.03 -10.49
N ARG A 329 19.25 1.08 -11.16
CA ARG A 329 20.71 1.02 -11.22
C ARG A 329 21.29 2.12 -12.09
N ASP A 330 20.69 2.38 -13.24
CA ASP A 330 21.12 3.39 -14.20
C ASP A 330 21.05 4.80 -13.62
N TYR A 331 20.03 5.07 -12.80
CA TYR A 331 19.85 6.35 -12.12
C TYR A 331 20.45 6.38 -10.70
N GLY A 332 21.05 5.29 -10.22
CA GLY A 332 21.70 5.22 -8.90
C GLY A 332 20.74 5.40 -7.71
N VAL A 333 19.50 4.91 -7.82
CA VAL A 333 18.46 5.01 -6.77
C VAL A 333 18.04 3.63 -6.26
N ASP A 334 17.45 3.55 -5.06
CA ASP A 334 16.90 2.28 -4.58
C ASP A 334 15.65 1.89 -5.38
N MET A 335 15.58 0.63 -5.82
CA MET A 335 14.47 0.10 -6.62
C MET A 335 13.12 0.22 -5.90
N ARG A 336 13.08 0.08 -4.56
CA ARG A 336 11.84 0.23 -3.79
C ARG A 336 11.41 1.69 -3.73
N GLU A 337 12.36 2.61 -3.57
CA GLU A 337 12.09 4.05 -3.63
C GLU A 337 11.55 4.47 -5.00
N LEU A 338 12.21 4.05 -6.08
CA LEU A 338 11.74 4.27 -7.46
C LEU A 338 10.29 3.80 -7.64
N ALA A 339 9.98 2.58 -7.20
CA ALA A 339 8.63 2.05 -7.30
C ALA A 339 7.62 2.85 -6.44
N ASN A 340 8.03 3.24 -5.23
CA ASN A 340 7.22 3.98 -4.27
C ASN A 340 6.88 5.41 -4.74
N TRP A 341 7.84 6.11 -5.36
CA TRP A 341 7.64 7.42 -5.98
C TRP A 341 6.60 7.38 -7.11
N ASN A 342 6.48 6.24 -7.77
CA ASN A 342 5.60 6.02 -8.91
C ASN A 342 4.32 5.26 -8.56
N GLY A 343 3.98 5.17 -7.26
CA GLY A 343 2.72 4.59 -6.78
C GLY A 343 2.54 3.12 -7.17
N MET A 344 3.64 2.40 -7.37
CA MET A 344 3.67 0.99 -7.71
C MET A 344 4.49 0.24 -6.67
N GLY A 345 4.79 -1.03 -6.92
CA GLY A 345 5.88 -1.64 -6.19
C GLY A 345 6.80 -2.40 -7.11
N THR A 346 7.78 -3.06 -6.51
CA THR A 346 8.93 -3.66 -7.19
C THR A 346 8.61 -4.76 -8.22
N ARG A 347 7.52 -5.51 -8.03
CA ARG A 347 7.03 -6.54 -8.97
C ARG A 347 5.87 -6.10 -9.86
N SER A 348 5.58 -4.79 -9.93
CA SER A 348 4.49 -4.31 -10.79
C SER A 348 4.86 -4.45 -12.25
N LYS A 349 3.87 -4.79 -13.10
CA LYS A 349 4.07 -4.80 -14.55
C LYS A 349 4.38 -3.37 -15.03
N LEU A 350 5.38 -3.27 -15.89
CA LEU A 350 5.73 -2.04 -16.58
C LEU A 350 5.02 -2.01 -17.95
N TYR A 351 4.61 -0.82 -18.36
CA TYR A 351 3.95 -0.59 -19.64
C TYR A 351 4.82 0.35 -20.45
N ILE A 352 5.17 -0.08 -21.66
CA ILE A 352 5.99 0.70 -22.61
C ILE A 352 5.31 2.05 -22.85
N GLY A 353 6.12 3.12 -22.89
CA GLY A 353 5.67 4.49 -23.07
C GLY A 353 5.17 5.17 -21.80
N LYS A 354 5.01 4.45 -20.68
CA LYS A 354 4.65 5.07 -19.40
C LYS A 354 5.86 5.80 -18.81
N GLU A 355 5.63 6.98 -18.28
CA GLU A 355 6.65 7.78 -17.61
C GLU A 355 6.81 7.37 -16.13
N LEU A 356 8.06 7.33 -15.67
CA LEU A 356 8.45 7.22 -14.28
C LEU A 356 9.16 8.50 -13.85
N LYS A 357 8.79 9.02 -12.69
CA LYS A 357 9.50 10.12 -12.02
C LYS A 357 10.58 9.55 -11.12
N ILE A 358 11.81 10.00 -11.32
CA ILE A 358 13.00 9.54 -10.62
C ILE A 358 13.60 10.72 -9.87
N PHE A 359 13.61 10.65 -8.55
CA PHE A 359 14.11 11.71 -7.69
C PHE A 359 15.57 11.41 -7.33
N VAL A 360 16.50 12.09 -7.99
CA VAL A 360 17.93 11.97 -7.68
C VAL A 360 18.35 13.12 -6.77
N PRO A 361 19.14 12.88 -5.70
CA PRO A 361 19.73 13.97 -4.93
C PRO A 361 20.65 14.80 -5.83
N ARG A 362 20.44 16.11 -5.91
CA ARG A 362 21.35 17.00 -6.64
C ARG A 362 22.67 17.08 -5.87
N PRO A 363 23.84 16.78 -6.46
CA PRO A 363 25.09 17.26 -5.90
C PRO A 363 25.08 18.80 -6.02
N ALA A 364 25.38 19.51 -4.94
CA ALA A 364 25.45 20.97 -4.95
C ALA A 364 26.49 21.42 -6.00
N VAL A 365 26.06 22.20 -6.99
CA VAL A 365 26.93 22.69 -8.07
C VAL A 365 27.75 23.86 -7.52
N GLY A 366 29.07 23.68 -7.35
CA GLY A 366 29.96 24.78 -6.96
C GLY A 366 31.31 24.43 -6.34
N GLU A 367 31.59 23.18 -5.98
CA GLU A 367 32.94 22.79 -5.54
C GLU A 367 33.60 21.86 -6.56
N PRO A 368 34.90 22.04 -6.85
CA PRO A 368 35.64 21.06 -7.63
C PRO A 368 35.48 19.68 -6.99
N VAL A 369 35.41 18.65 -7.82
CA VAL A 369 35.28 17.26 -7.40
C VAL A 369 36.61 16.82 -6.76
N THR A 370 36.89 17.33 -5.57
CA THR A 370 37.77 16.68 -4.61
C THR A 370 36.88 15.79 -3.77
N HIS A 371 37.13 14.48 -3.82
CA HIS A 371 36.58 13.50 -2.90
C HIS A 371 37.04 13.82 -1.47
N THR A 372 36.41 14.81 -0.84
CA THR A 372 36.57 15.10 0.58
C THR A 372 35.23 14.93 1.26
N SER A 373 34.93 13.67 1.50
CA SER A 373 33.95 13.23 2.48
C SER A 373 34.34 13.79 3.85
N GLN A 374 33.69 14.86 4.30
CA GLN A 374 33.62 15.12 5.74
C GLN A 374 32.49 14.29 6.35
N LYS A 375 32.93 13.08 6.70
CA LYS A 375 32.40 12.02 7.59
C LYS A 375 31.20 12.35 8.47
N PRO A 376 30.39 11.31 8.70
CA PRO A 376 30.27 10.73 10.04
C PRO A 376 31.03 9.39 10.10
N ASN A 377 31.97 9.31 11.05
CA ASN A 377 32.76 8.15 11.47
C ASN A 377 33.63 7.42 10.43
N THR A 378 34.94 7.42 10.67
CA THR A 378 35.88 6.46 10.07
C THR A 378 35.45 5.04 10.39
N ARG A 379 34.77 4.38 9.46
CA ARG A 379 34.67 2.92 9.41
C ARG A 379 36.07 2.35 9.25
N ARG A 380 36.59 1.66 10.26
CA ARG A 380 37.85 0.92 10.15
C ARG A 380 37.49 -0.42 9.51
N LEU A 381 37.56 -0.50 8.19
CA LEU A 381 37.33 -1.74 7.45
C LEU A 381 38.50 -2.69 7.64
N ARG A 382 38.25 -3.91 8.11
CA ARG A 382 39.24 -4.99 8.22
C ARG A 382 39.00 -6.03 7.14
N LYS A 383 40.06 -6.42 6.44
CA LYS A 383 40.03 -7.53 5.48
C LYS A 383 39.82 -8.85 6.22
N LEU A 384 38.78 -9.59 5.86
CA LEU A 384 38.41 -10.91 6.35
C LEU A 384 38.38 -11.89 5.18
N ASN A 385 39.07 -13.01 5.30
CA ASN A 385 38.98 -14.11 4.33
C ASN A 385 37.94 -15.12 4.80
N TYR A 386 36.76 -15.11 4.18
CA TYR A 386 35.61 -15.94 4.54
C TYR A 386 35.54 -17.21 3.70
N ARG A 387 35.26 -18.36 4.32
CA ARG A 387 35.05 -19.64 3.61
C ARG A 387 33.56 -19.93 3.49
N VAL A 388 33.05 -20.02 2.26
CA VAL A 388 31.64 -20.28 1.94
C VAL A 388 31.22 -21.63 2.52
N ARG A 389 30.11 -21.66 3.28
CA ARG A 389 29.55 -22.89 3.84
C ARG A 389 28.53 -23.53 2.90
N ASN A 390 28.23 -24.80 3.14
CA ASN A 390 27.23 -25.52 2.33
C ASN A 390 25.86 -24.85 2.47
N GLY A 391 25.25 -24.46 1.34
CA GLY A 391 23.96 -23.78 1.27
C GLY A 391 23.98 -22.25 1.42
N GLU A 392 25.15 -21.60 1.53
CA GLU A 392 25.23 -20.12 1.56
C GLU A 392 25.22 -19.51 0.14
N SER A 393 24.51 -18.39 -0.01
CA SER A 393 24.52 -17.55 -1.22
C SER A 393 25.25 -16.22 -0.97
N LEU A 394 25.67 -15.52 -2.03
CA LEU A 394 26.27 -14.19 -1.90
C LEU A 394 25.37 -13.21 -1.14
N SER A 395 24.05 -13.29 -1.32
CA SER A 395 23.09 -12.46 -0.59
C SER A 395 23.03 -12.78 0.91
N LEU A 396 23.11 -14.06 1.29
CA LEU A 396 23.19 -14.47 2.69
C LEU A 396 24.51 -14.01 3.33
N ILE A 397 25.62 -14.10 2.60
CA ILE A 397 26.94 -13.66 3.07
C ILE A 397 26.99 -12.12 3.19
N ALA A 398 26.50 -11.40 2.19
CA ALA A 398 26.37 -9.94 2.19
C ALA A 398 25.56 -9.45 3.41
N SER A 399 24.38 -10.03 3.63
CA SER A 399 23.56 -9.73 4.80
C SER A 399 24.25 -10.05 6.12
N LYS A 400 24.99 -11.16 6.20
CA LYS A 400 25.69 -11.60 7.41
C LYS A 400 26.83 -10.67 7.83
N PHE A 401 27.50 -10.07 6.85
CA PHE A 401 28.63 -9.18 7.07
C PHE A 401 28.30 -7.70 6.91
N ASN A 402 27.02 -7.38 6.72
CA ASN A 402 26.51 -6.02 6.51
C ASN A 402 27.25 -5.27 5.38
N VAL A 403 27.51 -5.99 4.28
CA VAL A 403 28.14 -5.49 3.05
C VAL A 403 27.19 -5.77 1.89
N SER A 404 27.31 -5.07 0.77
CA SER A 404 26.47 -5.39 -0.39
C SER A 404 27.03 -6.58 -1.19
N VAL A 405 26.19 -7.27 -1.96
CA VAL A 405 26.66 -8.31 -2.89
C VAL A 405 27.64 -7.73 -3.91
N ALA A 406 27.38 -6.50 -4.38
CA ALA A 406 28.25 -5.78 -5.29
C ALA A 406 29.63 -5.50 -4.68
N ASP A 407 29.70 -5.20 -3.38
CA ASP A 407 30.98 -5.03 -2.68
C ASP A 407 31.76 -6.34 -2.68
N ILE A 408 31.10 -7.46 -2.34
CA ILE A 408 31.71 -8.80 -2.37
C ILE A 408 32.21 -9.15 -3.78
N GLU A 409 31.42 -8.88 -4.81
CA GLU A 409 31.81 -9.11 -6.20
C GLU A 409 32.99 -8.22 -6.61
N SER A 410 33.00 -6.94 -6.19
CA SER A 410 34.08 -6.00 -6.50
C SER A 410 35.41 -6.37 -5.82
N TRP A 411 35.36 -6.95 -4.62
CA TRP A 411 36.56 -7.37 -3.86
C TRP A 411 37.10 -8.72 -4.32
N ASN A 412 36.32 -9.47 -5.09
CA ASN A 412 36.66 -10.81 -5.57
C ASN A 412 36.47 -10.84 -7.08
N GLU A 413 37.46 -10.30 -7.81
CA GLU A 413 37.43 -10.11 -9.27
C GLU A 413 36.99 -11.36 -10.06
N ASN A 414 37.24 -12.56 -9.52
CA ASN A 414 36.87 -13.84 -10.13
C ASN A 414 35.37 -14.17 -10.05
N LEU A 415 34.57 -13.44 -9.26
CA LEU A 415 33.13 -13.62 -9.12
C LEU A 415 32.32 -12.86 -10.16
N SER A 416 32.83 -11.74 -10.67
CA SER A 416 32.13 -10.87 -11.64
C SER A 416 31.80 -11.56 -12.98
N THR A 417 32.40 -12.72 -13.24
CA THR A 417 32.21 -13.52 -14.46
C THR A 417 31.47 -14.85 -14.21
N ARG A 418 31.06 -15.15 -12.98
CA ARG A 418 30.47 -16.44 -12.61
C ARG A 418 29.09 -16.27 -11.97
N LYS A 419 28.19 -17.21 -12.28
CA LYS A 419 26.78 -17.16 -11.83
C LYS A 419 26.57 -17.69 -10.39
N TYR A 420 27.51 -18.46 -9.84
CA TYR A 420 27.35 -19.13 -8.55
C TYR A 420 28.68 -19.24 -7.77
N ILE A 421 28.58 -19.28 -6.44
CA ILE A 421 29.67 -19.62 -5.51
C ILE A 421 29.52 -21.06 -5.02
N HIS A 422 30.63 -21.71 -4.67
CA HIS A 422 30.62 -23.11 -4.21
C HIS A 422 31.04 -23.28 -2.75
N PRO A 423 30.50 -24.29 -2.04
CA PRO A 423 30.93 -24.61 -0.68
C PRO A 423 32.44 -24.86 -0.61
N GLY A 424 33.10 -24.21 0.34
CA GLY A 424 34.55 -24.30 0.56
C GLY A 424 35.38 -23.23 -0.13
N GLU A 425 34.79 -22.42 -1.02
CA GLU A 425 35.41 -21.29 -1.70
C GLU A 425 35.80 -20.17 -0.71
N ARG A 426 36.87 -19.42 -1.00
CA ARG A 426 37.36 -18.33 -0.15
C ARG A 426 37.02 -16.98 -0.77
N LEU A 427 36.31 -16.14 -0.03
CA LEU A 427 35.94 -14.78 -0.40
C LEU A 427 36.68 -13.76 0.48
N VAL A 428 37.19 -12.71 -0.14
CA VAL A 428 37.71 -11.53 0.53
C VAL A 428 36.55 -10.60 0.85
N LEU A 429 36.39 -10.26 2.12
CA LEU A 429 35.38 -9.32 2.62
C LEU A 429 36.08 -8.18 3.35
N TYR A 430 35.60 -6.95 3.21
CA TYR A 430 36.04 -5.82 4.03
C TYR A 430 34.90 -5.45 4.98
N ILE A 431 35.05 -5.82 6.25
CA ILE A 431 34.00 -5.67 7.26
C ILE A 431 34.32 -4.52 8.21
N ASP A 432 33.30 -3.78 8.62
CA ASP A 432 33.48 -2.67 9.55
C ASP A 432 33.53 -3.16 11.00
N VAL A 433 34.68 -3.00 11.67
CA VAL A 433 34.90 -3.57 13.01
C VAL A 433 34.09 -2.84 14.10
N THR A 434 33.52 -1.67 13.81
CA THR A 434 32.60 -0.97 14.72
C THR A 434 31.17 -1.55 14.75
N SER A 435 30.84 -2.51 13.89
CA SER A 435 29.49 -3.10 13.78
C SER A 435 29.31 -4.46 14.48
N GLN A 436 30.33 -4.97 15.19
CA GLN A 436 30.28 -6.24 15.92
C GLN A 436 30.36 -6.11 17.45
N ILE A 437 30.27 -4.89 17.99
CA ILE A 437 30.05 -4.66 19.42
C ILE A 437 28.71 -3.92 19.55
N ASN A 438 27.62 -4.68 19.48
CA ASN A 438 26.33 -4.45 20.14
C ASN A 438 25.35 -5.56 19.76
#